data_AF-A0A969TFR6-F1
#
_entry.id   AF-A0A969TFR6-F1
#
_cell.length_a   1.000
_cell.length_b   1.000
_cell.length_c   1.000
_cell.angle_alpha   90.00
_cell.angle_beta   90.00
_cell.angle_gamma   90.00
#
_symmetry.space_group_name_H-M   'P 1'
#
loop_
_entity.id
_entity.type
_entity.pdbx_description
1 polymer ?
#
loop_
_entity_poly.entity_id
_entity_poly.type
_entity_poly.pdbx_seq_one_letter_code
_entity_poly.pdbx_strand_id
1 'polypeptide(L)'
;MTREEVWRNVSQIVAEYPLLECDRCAISVMNWLRDNGIEGKILRLRTKRRSEVFIISDRYGSSESITENGIHYGVEVFGKVFDNLSTEGLTREDWLNDFHSRSNKFIIDELTSL
;
A
#
# COMPACT_ATOMS: atom_id res chain seq x y z
N MET A 1 -11.11 11.23 -17.23
CA MET A 1 -10.50 9.92 -17.03
C MET A 1 -11.48 9.05 -16.27
N THR A 2 -11.79 7.84 -16.75
CA THR A 2 -12.67 6.89 -16.07
C THR A 2 -11.95 6.23 -14.89
N ARG A 3 -12.68 5.51 -14.02
CA ARG A 3 -12.06 4.80 -12.88
C ARG A 3 -11.07 3.74 -13.36
N GLU A 4 -11.43 3.03 -14.42
CA GLU A 4 -10.63 1.97 -15.03
C GLU A 4 -9.35 2.53 -15.65
N GLU A 5 -9.42 3.72 -16.28
CA GLU A 5 -8.24 4.42 -16.77
C GLU A 5 -7.33 4.85 -15.62
N VAL A 6 -7.89 5.35 -14.52
CA VAL A 6 -7.10 5.72 -13.32
C VAL A 6 -6.41 4.50 -12.74
N TRP A 7 -7.13 3.40 -12.52
CA TRP A 7 -6.55 2.16 -12.00
C TRP A 7 -5.47 1.60 -12.90
N ARG A 8 -5.65 1.65 -14.23
CA ARG A 8 -4.62 1.22 -15.18
C ARG A 8 -3.34 2.06 -15.09
N ASN A 9 -3.45 3.37 -14.92
CA ASN A 9 -2.27 4.22 -14.76
C ASN A 9 -1.58 4.00 -13.40
N VAL A 10 -2.35 3.88 -12.32
CA VAL A 10 -1.79 3.55 -10.99
C VAL A 10 -1.10 2.19 -11.01
N SER A 11 -1.69 1.19 -11.66
CA SER A 11 -1.12 -0.13 -11.89
C SER A 11 0.26 -0.08 -12.55
N GLN A 12 0.43 0.77 -13.57
CA GLN A 12 1.70 0.98 -14.26
C GLN A 12 2.75 1.64 -13.35
N ILE A 13 2.36 2.64 -12.55
CA ILE A 13 3.28 3.28 -11.59
C ILE A 13 3.76 2.26 -10.57
N VAL A 14 2.83 1.52 -9.97
CA VAL A 14 3.09 0.54 -8.91
C VAL A 14 4.04 -0.57 -9.36
N ALA A 15 3.95 -1.00 -10.62
CA ALA A 15 4.79 -2.05 -11.20
C ALA A 15 6.30 -1.73 -11.19
N GLU A 16 6.67 -0.45 -11.08
CA GLU A 16 8.06 0.01 -11.10
C GLU A 16 8.75 -0.10 -9.72
N TYR A 17 8.00 -0.38 -8.65
CA TYR A 17 8.52 -0.37 -7.28
C TYR A 17 8.74 -1.79 -6.76
N PRO A 18 9.98 -2.19 -6.45
CA PRO A 18 10.27 -3.51 -5.89
C PRO A 18 9.90 -3.60 -4.40
N LEU A 19 10.21 -4.76 -3.80
CA LEU A 19 10.09 -4.98 -2.35
C LEU A 19 10.78 -3.86 -1.56
N LEU A 20 10.23 -3.52 -0.39
CA LEU A 20 10.71 -2.48 0.53
C LEU A 20 10.57 -1.02 0.03
N GLU A 21 10.03 -0.77 -1.17
CA GLU A 21 9.82 0.59 -1.70
C GLU A 21 8.35 1.06 -1.63
N CYS A 22 7.57 0.56 -0.66
CA CYS A 22 6.15 0.91 -0.51
C CYS A 22 5.90 2.41 -0.30
N ASP A 23 6.82 3.12 0.36
CA ASP A 23 6.77 4.56 0.60
C ASP A 23 6.96 5.36 -0.69
N ARG A 24 7.98 5.04 -1.49
CA ARG A 24 8.24 5.66 -2.79
C ARG A 24 7.11 5.39 -3.79
N CYS A 25 6.58 4.16 -3.76
CA CYS A 25 5.40 3.79 -4.51
C CYS A 25 4.20 4.68 -4.15
N ALA A 26 3.88 4.79 -2.85
CA ALA A 26 2.77 5.61 -2.38
C ALA A 26 2.94 7.10 -2.73
N ILE A 27 4.14 7.65 -2.57
CA ILE A 27 4.47 9.03 -2.96
C ILE A 27 4.21 9.25 -4.46
N SER A 28 4.64 8.32 -5.31
CA SER A 28 4.57 8.48 -6.76
C SER A 28 3.15 8.34 -7.29
N VAL A 29 2.37 7.41 -6.73
CA VAL A 29 0.93 7.31 -7.00
C VAL A 29 0.21 8.58 -6.55
N MET A 30 0.45 9.07 -5.33
CA MET A 30 -0.21 10.30 -4.83
C MET A 30 0.17 11.55 -5.63
N ASN A 31 1.43 11.68 -6.06
CA ASN A 31 1.86 12.75 -6.95
C ASN A 31 1.08 12.71 -8.27
N TRP A 32 1.02 11.53 -8.90
CA TRP A 32 0.29 11.37 -10.15
C TRP A 32 -1.21 11.66 -9.99
N LEU A 33 -1.85 11.20 -8.91
CA LEU A 33 -3.25 11.50 -8.61
C LEU A 33 -3.48 13.01 -8.48
N ARG A 34 -2.62 13.70 -7.71
CA ARG A 34 -2.70 15.16 -7.53
C ARG A 34 -2.54 15.92 -8.85
N ASP A 35 -1.56 15.53 -9.66
CA ASP A 35 -1.28 16.18 -10.94
C ASP A 35 -2.44 16.01 -11.94
N ASN A 36 -3.28 15.00 -11.74
CA ASN A 36 -4.49 14.72 -12.52
C ASN A 36 -5.78 15.19 -11.82
N GLY A 37 -5.70 15.89 -10.69
CA GLY A 37 -6.86 16.39 -9.94
C GLY A 37 -7.74 15.29 -9.36
N ILE A 38 -7.17 14.12 -9.05
CA ILE A 38 -7.87 12.96 -8.49
C ILE A 38 -7.62 12.89 -6.99
N GLU A 39 -8.70 12.77 -6.23
CA GLU A 39 -8.62 12.54 -4.79
C GLU A 39 -8.25 11.08 -4.49
N GLY A 40 -7.24 10.91 -3.65
CA GLY A 40 -6.84 9.64 -3.07
C GLY A 40 -6.30 9.86 -1.68
N LYS A 41 -6.05 8.77 -0.96
CA LYS A 41 -5.45 8.82 0.38
C LYS A 41 -4.44 7.72 0.56
N ILE A 42 -3.47 7.96 1.43
CA ILE A 42 -2.47 6.97 1.82
C ILE A 42 -2.99 6.24 3.05
N LEU A 43 -2.99 4.91 2.99
CA LEU A 43 -3.19 4.04 4.13
C LEU A 43 -1.82 3.66 4.67
N ARG A 44 -1.52 4.08 5.90
CA ARG A 44 -0.34 3.64 6.63
C ARG A 44 -0.74 2.52 7.58
N LEU A 45 -0.30 1.31 7.29
CA LEU A 45 -0.39 0.18 8.18
C LEU A 45 0.91 0.06 8.98
N ARG A 46 0.80 0.00 10.30
CA ARG A 46 1.96 -0.20 11.17
C ARG A 46 1.69 -1.21 12.25
N THR A 47 2.70 -1.97 12.62
CA THR A 47 2.61 -2.87 13.78
C THR A 47 2.33 -2.09 15.06
N LYS A 48 1.60 -2.70 15.99
CA LYS A 48 1.24 -2.05 17.26
C LYS A 48 2.46 -1.78 18.14
N ARG A 49 3.51 -2.60 18.03
CA ARG A 49 4.73 -2.53 18.83
C ARG A 49 5.89 -2.08 17.96
N ARG A 50 6.59 -1.01 18.37
CA ARG A 50 7.76 -0.48 17.62
C ARG A 50 8.90 -1.49 17.41
N SER A 51 9.02 -2.47 18.30
CA SER A 51 10.02 -3.54 18.18
C SER A 51 9.63 -4.63 17.16
N GLU A 52 8.40 -4.61 16.66
CA GLU A 52 7.87 -5.58 15.72
C GLU A 52 7.98 -5.01 14.32
N VAL A 53 9.13 -5.23 13.69
CA VAL A 53 9.50 -4.56 12.44
C VAL A 53 9.18 -5.36 11.18
N PHE A 54 8.80 -6.63 11.34
CA PHE A 54 8.53 -7.52 10.22
C PHE A 54 7.03 -7.69 10.00
N ILE A 55 6.65 -7.54 8.75
CA ILE A 55 5.32 -7.82 8.21
C ILE A 55 5.51 -8.78 7.05
N ILE A 56 4.65 -9.78 6.92
CA ILE A 56 4.55 -10.67 5.75
C ILE A 56 3.19 -10.44 5.07
N SER A 57 3.07 -10.88 3.83
CA SER A 57 1.88 -10.67 2.99
C SER A 57 1.50 -11.99 2.33
N ASP A 58 0.22 -12.35 2.35
CA ASP A 58 -0.26 -13.60 1.74
C ASP A 58 0.01 -13.63 0.23
N ARG A 59 -0.09 -12.49 -0.47
CA ARG A 59 0.24 -12.39 -1.91
C ARG A 59 1.72 -12.40 -2.24
N TYR A 60 2.60 -11.98 -1.32
CA TYR A 60 4.05 -12.03 -1.52
C TYR A 60 4.64 -13.39 -1.11
N GLY A 61 4.10 -13.97 -0.03
CA GLY A 61 4.54 -15.22 0.58
C GLY A 61 4.93 -15.04 2.06
N SER A 62 5.02 -16.17 2.76
CA SER A 62 5.28 -16.21 4.21
C SER A 62 6.75 -16.37 4.61
N SER A 63 7.66 -16.52 3.64
CA SER A 63 9.08 -16.77 3.88
C SER A 63 9.92 -15.50 4.07
N GLU A 64 9.42 -14.35 3.62
CA GLU A 64 10.17 -13.10 3.56
C GLU A 64 9.33 -11.94 4.09
N SER A 65 9.98 -11.01 4.79
CA SER A 65 9.30 -9.80 5.25
C SER A 65 9.26 -8.75 4.16
N ILE A 66 8.10 -8.09 4.04
CA ILE A 66 7.86 -6.96 3.15
C ILE A 66 8.25 -5.61 3.77
N THR A 67 8.71 -5.60 5.03
CA THR A 67 9.12 -4.38 5.76
C THR A 67 10.33 -4.65 6.64
N GLU A 68 11.10 -3.60 6.94
CA GLU A 68 12.21 -3.64 7.90
C GLU A 68 11.99 -2.70 9.11
N ASN A 69 10.87 -1.98 9.11
CA ASN A 69 10.52 -0.95 10.10
C ASN A 69 9.11 -1.13 10.69
N GLY A 70 8.39 -2.17 10.27
CA GLY A 70 7.03 -2.47 10.72
C GLY A 70 5.97 -1.52 10.16
N ILE A 71 6.24 -0.86 9.03
CA ILE A 71 5.33 0.07 8.36
C ILE A 71 5.20 -0.31 6.89
N HIS A 72 3.97 -0.45 6.43
CA HIS A 72 3.63 -0.67 5.02
C HIS A 72 2.63 0.39 4.55
N TYR A 73 2.75 0.80 3.29
CA TYR A 73 1.93 1.85 2.70
C TYR A 73 1.15 1.32 1.49
N GLY A 74 -0.10 1.77 1.39
CA GLY A 74 -0.92 1.63 0.19
C GLY A 74 -1.65 2.93 -0.12
N VAL A 75 -2.10 3.11 -1.37
CA VAL A 75 -2.89 4.27 -1.79
C VAL A 75 -4.29 3.81 -2.18
N GLU A 76 -5.28 4.37 -1.49
CA GLU A 76 -6.69 4.14 -1.79
C GLU A 76 -7.22 5.19 -2.77
N VAL A 77 -7.74 4.73 -3.91
CA VAL A 77 -8.37 5.56 -4.94
C VAL A 77 -9.57 4.83 -5.55
N PHE A 78 -10.72 5.50 -5.54
CA PHE A 78 -12.01 4.97 -6.00
C PHE A 78 -12.37 3.60 -5.41
N GLY A 79 -12.03 3.36 -4.13
CA GLY A 79 -12.37 2.13 -3.40
C GLY A 79 -11.41 0.96 -3.64
N LYS A 80 -10.33 1.15 -4.39
CA LYS A 80 -9.22 0.19 -4.51
C LYS A 80 -7.97 0.71 -3.83
N VAL A 81 -7.24 -0.19 -3.15
CA VAL A 81 -5.94 0.06 -2.53
C VAL A 81 -4.85 -0.55 -3.39
N PHE A 82 -3.88 0.26 -3.78
CA PHE A 82 -2.71 -0.15 -4.55
C PHE A 82 -1.44 0.00 -3.71
N ASP A 83 -0.52 -0.96 -3.83
CA ASP A 83 0.82 -0.89 -3.25
C ASP A 83 1.80 -1.69 -4.10
N ASN A 84 3.10 -1.59 -3.79
CA ASN A 84 4.19 -2.22 -4.53
C ASN A 84 4.14 -3.77 -4.59
N LEU A 85 3.15 -4.42 -3.97
CA LEU A 85 2.98 -5.87 -4.00
C LEU A 85 1.89 -6.33 -4.98
N SER A 86 1.04 -5.43 -5.51
CA SER A 86 0.01 -5.79 -6.49
C SER A 86 -0.36 -4.66 -7.43
N THR A 87 -0.33 -4.96 -8.72
CA THR A 87 -0.73 -4.06 -9.80
C THR A 87 -2.25 -4.02 -10.03
N GLU A 88 -3.02 -4.96 -9.49
CA GLU A 88 -4.47 -5.05 -9.72
C GLU A 88 -5.28 -4.15 -8.77
N GLY A 89 -4.70 -3.87 -7.60
CA GLY A 89 -5.35 -3.20 -6.48
C GLY A 89 -6.42 -4.06 -5.83
N LEU A 90 -6.48 -3.99 -4.50
CA LEU A 90 -7.41 -4.77 -3.67
C LEU A 90 -8.55 -3.90 -3.14
N THR A 91 -9.61 -4.53 -2.66
CA THR A 91 -10.53 -3.81 -1.76
C THR A 91 -9.77 -3.46 -0.47
N ARG A 92 -10.25 -2.47 0.28
CA ARG A 92 -9.64 -2.12 1.56
C ARG A 92 -9.68 -3.28 2.57
N GLU A 93 -10.75 -4.07 2.56
CA GLU A 93 -10.88 -5.23 3.44
C GLU A 93 -9.86 -6.31 3.08
N ASP A 94 -9.76 -6.67 1.80
CA ASP A 94 -8.78 -7.67 1.34
C ASP A 94 -7.34 -7.20 1.61
N TRP A 95 -7.07 -5.90 1.40
CA TRP A 95 -5.78 -5.32 1.72
C TRP A 95 -5.43 -5.44 3.20
N LEU A 96 -6.38 -5.16 4.10
CA LEU A 96 -6.15 -5.28 5.56
C LEU A 96 -5.97 -6.72 6.02
N ASN A 97 -6.62 -7.68 5.35
CA ASN A 97 -6.56 -9.10 5.69
C ASN A 97 -5.30 -9.80 5.16
N ASP A 98 -4.58 -9.20 4.23
CA ASP A 98 -3.40 -9.79 3.59
C ASP A 98 -2.14 -9.78 4.46
N PHE A 99 -2.06 -8.86 5.44
CA PHE A 99 -0.84 -8.64 6.21
C PHE A 99 -0.82 -9.38 7.54
N HIS A 100 0.32 -10.00 7.83
CA HIS A 100 0.56 -10.70 9.08
C HIS A 100 1.82 -10.22 9.76
N SER A 101 1.80 -10.24 11.08
CA SER A 101 2.93 -9.92 11.96
C SER A 101 2.95 -10.89 13.13
N ARG A 102 4.00 -10.87 13.95
CA ARG A 102 4.11 -11.78 15.10
C ARG A 102 2.90 -11.66 16.06
N SER A 103 2.35 -10.47 16.23
CA SER A 103 1.23 -10.20 17.12
C SER A 103 -0.12 -10.10 16.39
N ASN A 104 -0.11 -10.00 15.05
CA ASN A 104 -1.27 -9.72 14.21
C ASN A 104 -2.09 -8.52 14.72
N LYS A 105 -1.41 -7.51 15.28
CA LYS A 105 -2.03 -6.27 15.75
C LYS A 105 -1.44 -5.09 14.99
N PHE A 106 -2.29 -4.49 14.18
CA PHE A 106 -1.95 -3.33 13.37
C PHE A 106 -2.70 -2.08 13.82
N ILE A 107 -2.14 -0.92 13.49
CA ILE A 107 -2.79 0.38 13.55
C ILE A 107 -2.80 0.91 12.13
N ILE A 108 -3.94 1.45 11.71
CA ILE A 108 -4.14 2.02 10.38
C ILE A 108 -4.38 3.52 10.53
N ASP A 109 -3.58 4.32 9.85
CA ASP A 109 -3.73 5.77 9.77
C ASP A 109 -4.04 6.16 8.31
N GLU A 110 -4.94 7.14 8.11
CA GLU A 110 -5.17 7.75 6.79
C GLU A 110 -4.40 9.06 6.69
N LEU A 111 -3.61 9.21 5.63
CA LEU A 111 -2.74 10.37 5.41
C LEU A 111 -3.02 10.98 4.03
N THR A 112 -2.79 12.29 3.91
CA THR A 112 -2.84 13.01 2.63
C THR A 112 -1.46 13.17 1.99
N SER A 113 -0.39 12.91 2.75
CA SER A 113 1.01 12.99 2.32
C SER A 113 1.92 12.16 3.25
N LEU A 114 3.13 11.82 2.78
CA LEU A 114 4.21 11.17 3.54
C LEU A 114 5.37 12.13 3.80
#